data_AF-A0A2E2IUF2-F1
#
_entry.id   AF-A0A2E2IUF2-F1
#
_cell.length_a   1.000
_cell.length_b   1.000
_cell.length_c   1.000
_cell.angle_alpha   90.00
_cell.angle_beta   90.00
_cell.angle_gamma   90.00
#
_symmetry.space_group_name_H-M   'P 1'
#
loop_
_entity.id
_entity.type
_entity.pdbx_description
1 polymer ?
#
loop_
_entity_poly.entity_id
_entity_poly.type
_entity_poly.pdbx_seq_one_letter_code
_entity_poly.pdbx_strand_id
1 'polypeptide(L)'
;MGNAQQAWVDLLDGFAVGSEIELDVAGLSEVDLGFVQLIEAARKHADERSKVLSLAAPANPVVTALLERAGFLSEPDADFLQFWFHGERPQ
;
A
#
# COMPACT_ATOMS: atom_id res chain seq x y z
N MET A 1 7.53 -18.84 1.85
CA MET A 1 8.68 -17.97 1.52
C MET A 1 8.11 -16.78 0.77
N GLY A 2 8.30 -15.57 1.31
CA GLY A 2 7.29 -14.49 1.32
C GLY A 2 7.04 -13.79 -0.01
N ASN A 3 5.75 -13.69 -0.35
CA ASN A 3 5.17 -12.76 -1.33
C ASN A 3 5.69 -11.32 -1.16
N ALA A 4 5.95 -10.88 0.07
CA ALA A 4 6.43 -9.54 0.41
C ALA A 4 7.80 -9.19 -0.20
N GLN A 5 8.72 -10.16 -0.30
CA GLN A 5 10.07 -9.87 -0.81
C GLN A 5 10.11 -9.74 -2.33
N GLN A 6 9.25 -10.46 -3.05
CA GLN A 6 9.10 -10.29 -4.50
C GLN A 6 8.42 -8.96 -4.83
N ALA A 7 7.36 -8.61 -4.08
CA ALA A 7 6.71 -7.31 -4.20
C ALA A 7 7.72 -6.15 -3.97
N TRP A 8 8.69 -6.32 -3.06
CA TRP A 8 9.75 -5.34 -2.84
C TRP A 8 10.70 -5.18 -4.02
N VAL A 9 11.13 -6.28 -4.64
CA VAL A 9 12.02 -6.23 -5.81
C VAL A 9 11.33 -5.56 -6.99
N ASP A 10 10.08 -5.95 -7.28
CA ASP A 10 9.30 -5.40 -8.39
C ASP A 10 9.05 -3.89 -8.18
N LEU A 11 8.85 -3.46 -6.93
CA LEU A 11 8.66 -2.07 -6.54
C LEU A 11 9.97 -1.25 -6.64
N LEU A 12 11.12 -1.82 -6.29
CA LEU A 12 12.43 -1.19 -6.48
C LEU A 12 12.81 -1.06 -7.96
N ASP A 13 12.52 -2.08 -8.78
CA ASP A 13 12.78 -2.05 -10.23
C ASP A 13 11.85 -1.05 -10.93
N GLY A 14 10.58 -0.96 -10.53
CA GLY A 14 9.66 0.07 -10.99
C GLY A 14 10.17 1.49 -10.71
N PHE A 15 10.78 1.70 -9.54
CA PHE A 15 11.38 3.00 -9.20
C PHE A 15 12.58 3.32 -10.09
N ALA A 16 13.30 2.36 -10.67
CA ALA A 16 14.44 2.67 -11.52
C ALA A 16 14.05 3.33 -12.86
N VAL A 17 12.79 3.16 -13.31
CA VAL A 17 12.35 3.54 -14.67
C VAL A 17 11.32 4.69 -14.68
N GLY A 18 10.54 4.89 -13.61
CA GLY A 18 9.46 5.90 -13.55
C GLY A 18 9.45 6.75 -12.26
N SER A 19 8.73 7.88 -12.32
CA SER A 19 8.44 8.74 -11.16
C SER A 19 7.16 8.35 -10.43
N GLU A 20 6.38 7.44 -10.99
CA GLU A 20 5.10 6.99 -10.45
C GLU A 20 5.00 5.46 -10.58
N ILE A 21 4.58 4.82 -9.50
CA ILE A 21 4.32 3.38 -9.42
C ILE A 21 2.88 3.20 -8.96
N GLU A 22 2.13 2.41 -9.72
CA GLU A 22 0.79 1.99 -9.38
C GLU A 22 0.80 0.52 -8.95
N LEU A 23 0.23 0.23 -7.78
CA LEU A 23 0.16 -1.12 -7.21
C LEU A 23 -1.26 -1.67 -7.31
N ASP A 24 -1.42 -2.81 -7.98
CA ASP A 24 -2.68 -3.57 -7.96
C ASP A 24 -2.69 -4.58 -6.80
N VAL A 25 -3.61 -4.38 -5.87
CA VAL A 25 -3.84 -5.26 -4.72
C VAL A 25 -5.19 -5.98 -4.77
N ALA A 26 -5.94 -5.85 -5.87
CA ALA A 26 -7.30 -6.38 -5.97
C ALA A 26 -7.33 -7.91 -5.85
N GLY A 27 -6.32 -8.59 -6.39
CA GLY A 27 -6.19 -10.06 -6.38
C GLY A 27 -5.68 -10.69 -5.08
N LEU A 28 -5.39 -9.90 -4.04
CA LEU A 28 -4.84 -10.44 -2.78
C LEU A 28 -5.92 -11.17 -1.98
N SER A 29 -5.72 -12.46 -1.75
CA SER A 29 -6.62 -13.31 -0.95
C SER A 29 -6.19 -13.43 0.52
N GLU A 30 -4.91 -13.19 0.81
CA GLU A 30 -4.34 -13.24 2.16
C GLU A 30 -3.17 -12.26 2.27
N VAL A 31 -3.18 -11.46 3.33
CA VAL A 31 -2.13 -10.50 3.66
C VAL A 31 -1.88 -10.49 5.17
N ASP A 32 -0.64 -10.24 5.56
CA ASP A 32 -0.24 -10.08 6.95
C ASP A 32 0.17 -8.63 7.26
N LEU A 33 0.42 -8.33 8.54
CA LEU A 33 0.85 -7.01 8.96
C LEU A 33 2.17 -6.56 8.28
N GLY A 34 3.04 -7.51 7.95
CA GLY A 34 4.29 -7.24 7.25
C GLY A 34 4.07 -6.67 5.85
N PHE A 35 3.03 -7.12 5.14
CA PHE A 35 2.62 -6.54 3.87
C PHE A 35 2.26 -5.05 4.01
N VAL A 36 1.41 -4.69 4.97
CA VAL A 36 1.01 -3.29 5.19
C VAL A 36 2.23 -2.43 5.55
N GLN A 37 3.08 -2.92 6.46
CA GLN A 37 4.30 -2.21 6.86
C GLN A 37 5.27 -2.01 5.68
N LEU A 38 5.36 -2.98 4.78
CA LEU A 38 6.18 -2.88 3.58
C LEU A 38 5.66 -1.79 2.63
N ILE A 39 4.35 -1.74 2.41
CA ILE A 39 3.74 -0.71 1.55
C ILE A 39 3.93 0.68 2.14
N GLU A 40 3.77 0.85 3.45
CA GLU A 40 4.04 2.13 4.13
C GLU A 40 5.51 2.55 4.03
N ALA A 41 6.44 1.61 4.22
CA ALA A 41 7.86 1.87 4.06
C ALA A 41 8.21 2.25 2.61
N ALA A 42 7.62 1.57 1.63
CA ALA A 42 7.76 1.86 0.21
C ALA A 42 7.21 3.26 -0.14
N ARG A 43 6.04 3.61 0.38
CA ARG A 43 5.40 4.93 0.20
C ARG A 43 6.30 6.05 0.72
N LYS A 44 6.84 5.89 1.93
CA LYS A 44 7.79 6.84 2.51
C LYS A 44 9.08 6.95 1.67
N HIS A 45 9.61 5.83 1.19
CA HIS A 45 10.81 5.80 0.36
C HIS A 45 10.60 6.49 -1.00
N ALA A 46 9.39 6.40 -1.56
CA ALA A 46 8.98 7.10 -2.76
C ALA A 46 9.01 8.61 -2.55
N ASP A 47 8.35 9.07 -1.49
CA ASP A 47 8.21 10.48 -1.13
C ASP A 47 9.59 11.14 -0.92
N GLU A 48 10.50 10.47 -0.20
CA GLU A 48 11.90 10.90 -0.02
C GLU A 48 12.67 11.07 -1.34
N ARG A 49 12.21 10.44 -2.43
CA ARG A 49 12.82 10.49 -3.77
C ARG A 49 12.01 11.31 -4.77
N SER A 50 11.00 12.04 -4.30
CA SER A 50 10.05 12.77 -5.15
C SER A 50 9.36 11.86 -6.18
N LYS A 51 9.05 10.63 -5.77
CA LYS A 51 8.31 9.65 -6.54
C LYS A 51 6.98 9.36 -5.87
N VAL A 52 6.02 8.92 -6.67
CA VAL A 52 4.66 8.64 -6.22
C VAL A 52 4.45 7.12 -6.22
N LEU A 53 3.90 6.62 -5.13
CA LEU A 53 3.35 5.27 -5.05
C LEU A 53 1.84 5.41 -4.82
N SER A 54 1.02 4.79 -5.67
CA SER A 54 -0.44 4.79 -5.60
C SER A 54 -0.99 3.37 -5.69
N LEU A 55 -2.24 3.17 -5.27
CA LEU A 55 -2.97 1.93 -5.51
C LEU A 55 -3.84 2.08 -6.77
N ALA A 56 -3.87 1.06 -7.63
CA ALA A 56 -4.71 1.02 -8.84
C ALA A 56 -6.21 1.10 -8.51
N ALA A 57 -6.60 0.59 -7.33
CA ALA A 57 -7.94 0.64 -6.79
C ALA A 57 -7.88 0.77 -5.26
N PRO A 58 -8.97 1.20 -4.60
CA PRO A 58 -9.07 1.13 -3.15
C PRO A 58 -8.73 -0.26 -2.61
N ALA A 59 -8.18 -0.31 -1.41
CA ALA A 59 -7.85 -1.53 -0.70
C ALA A 59 -9.02 -2.52 -0.76
N ASN A 60 -8.72 -3.75 -1.18
CA ASN A 60 -9.74 -4.79 -1.25
C ASN A 60 -10.19 -5.20 0.17
N PRO A 61 -11.32 -5.94 0.32
CA PRO A 61 -11.85 -6.29 1.64
C PRO A 61 -10.88 -7.04 2.56
N VAL A 62 -9.95 -7.82 2.01
CA VAL A 62 -8.94 -8.56 2.79
C VAL A 62 -7.96 -7.58 3.42
N VAL A 63 -7.46 -6.63 2.63
CA VAL A 63 -6.55 -5.57 3.09
C VAL A 63 -7.29 -4.63 4.06
N THR A 64 -8.53 -4.21 3.75
CA THR A 64 -9.34 -3.37 4.64
C THR A 64 -9.50 -4.01 6.03
N ALA A 65 -9.89 -5.29 6.09
CA ALA A 65 -10.07 -6.01 7.34
C ALA A 65 -8.76 -6.20 8.13
N LEU A 66 -7.61 -6.20 7.45
CA LEU A 66 -6.30 -6.20 8.11
C LEU A 66 -5.98 -4.81 8.69
N LEU A 67 -6.21 -3.73 7.92
CA LEU A 67 -5.98 -2.36 8.39
C LEU A 67 -6.85 -2.04 9.61
N GLU A 68 -8.10 -2.51 9.62
CA GLU A 68 -9.02 -2.38 10.74
C GLU A 68 -8.51 -3.10 12.00
N ARG A 69 -8.24 -4.41 11.91
CA ARG A 69 -7.81 -5.20 13.09
C ARG A 69 -6.44 -4.76 13.63
N ALA A 70 -5.59 -4.21 12.78
CA ALA A 70 -4.28 -3.68 13.17
C ALA A 70 -4.36 -2.24 13.70
N GLY A 71 -5.56 -1.64 13.73
CA GLY A 71 -5.82 -0.35 14.35
C GLY A 71 -5.53 0.87 13.47
N PHE A 72 -5.12 0.69 12.20
CA PHE A 72 -4.82 1.78 11.28
C PHE A 72 -6.05 2.63 10.93
N LEU A 73 -7.26 2.06 11.04
CA LEU A 73 -8.52 2.77 10.78
C LEU A 73 -9.10 3.50 12.00
N SER A 74 -8.43 3.45 13.16
CA SER A 74 -8.94 4.10 14.39
C SER A 74 -8.94 5.63 14.26
N GLU A 75 -7.82 6.19 13.80
CA GLU A 75 -7.62 7.63 13.58
C GLU A 75 -6.75 7.87 12.33
N PRO A 76 -7.25 7.52 11.14
CA PRO A 76 -6.46 7.65 9.92
C PRO A 76 -6.32 9.12 9.54
N ASP A 77 -5.11 9.53 9.16
CA ASP A 77 -4.87 10.83 8.55
C ASP A 77 -5.37 10.85 7.08
N ALA A 78 -5.40 12.05 6.50
CA ALA A 78 -5.89 12.27 5.15
C ALA A 78 -5.04 11.54 4.09
N ASP A 79 -3.72 11.47 4.29
CA ASP A 79 -2.80 10.83 3.35
C ASP A 79 -2.95 9.31 3.36
N PHE A 80 -3.21 8.73 4.53
CA PHE A 80 -3.54 7.32 4.69
C PHE A 80 -4.85 6.98 3.98
N LEU A 81 -5.90 7.78 4.17
CA LEU A 81 -7.18 7.59 3.46
C LEU A 81 -7.03 7.79 1.95
N GLN A 82 -6.26 8.78 1.54
CA GLN A 82 -5.98 9.06 0.14
C GLN A 82 -5.28 7.87 -0.53
N PHE A 83 -4.29 7.29 0.13
CA PHE A 83 -3.54 6.17 -0.42
C PHE A 83 -4.36 4.88 -0.43
N TRP A 84 -4.89 4.46 0.72
CA TRP A 84 -5.54 3.16 0.85
C TRP A 84 -6.96 3.11 0.28
N PHE A 85 -7.66 4.24 0.25
CA PHE A 85 -9.08 4.28 -0.10
C PHE A 85 -9.46 5.42 -1.05
N HIS A 86 -8.47 6.03 -1.70
CA HIS A 86 -8.67 7.14 -2.65
C HIS A 86 -9.47 8.31 -2.05
N GLY A 87 -9.33 8.51 -0.73
CA GLY A 87 -9.93 9.61 0.02
C GLY A 87 -11.27 9.29 0.66
N GLU A 88 -11.86 8.13 0.40
CA GLU A 88 -13.13 7.71 1.01
C GLU A 88 -12.88 6.84 2.23
N ARG A 89 -13.63 7.03 3.33
CA ARG A 89 -13.55 6.07 4.43
C ARG A 89 -14.28 4.78 4.04
N PRO A 90 -13.69 3.60 4.27
CA PRO A 90 -14.42 2.34 4.10
C PRO A 90 -15.65 2.35 5.04
N GLN A 91 -16.80 1.91 4.53
CA GLN A 91 -18.07 1.80 5.27
C GLN A 91 -18.15 0.51 6.08
#